data_AF-X1J0U3-F1
#
_entry.id   AF-X1J0U3-F1
#
_cell.length_a   1.000
_cell.length_b   1.000
_cell.length_c   1.000
_cell.angle_alpha   90.00
_cell.angle_beta   90.00
_cell.angle_gamma   90.00
#
_symmetry.space_group_name_H-M   'P 1'
#
loop_
_entity.id
_entity.type
_entity.pdbx_description
1 polymer ?
#
loop_
_entity_poly.entity_id
_entity_poly.type
_entity_poly.pdbx_seq_one_letter_code
_entity_poly.pdbx_strand_id
1 'polypeptide(L)'
;MQNRARLLKQYQTHLKKQASYIVEGNAESKRALRQHNREQIKQHPEWFPAPLKASDRRWQALAENNHFLSSDHLHNITEVAIHRLEQQLGKPYVWGGTRPDKGFDCSGLVFYAYNKILEAKLPRTANEMYHYRRATIVANNDLRRGDLLFFHIHSREIADHMGVYLGDGQFIES
;
A
#
# COMPACT_ATOMS: atom_id res chain seq x y z
N MET A 1 -33.79 32.90 2.88
CA MET A 1 -33.73 31.53 3.49
C MET A 1 -33.54 30.38 2.48
N GLN A 2 -33.69 30.57 1.16
CA GLN A 2 -33.64 29.47 0.16
C GLN A 2 -32.24 28.92 -0.15
N ASN A 3 -31.17 29.71 0.05
CA ASN A 3 -29.81 29.29 -0.30
C ASN A 3 -29.30 28.13 0.60
N ARG A 4 -29.64 28.15 1.89
CA ARG A 4 -29.26 27.10 2.84
C ARG A 4 -29.87 25.73 2.47
N ALA A 5 -31.14 25.71 2.11
CA ALA A 5 -31.83 24.48 1.69
C ALA A 5 -31.24 23.92 0.39
N ARG A 6 -30.89 24.79 -0.57
CA ARG A 6 -30.24 24.42 -1.82
C ARG A 6 -28.85 23.80 -1.58
N LEU A 7 -28.03 24.41 -0.74
CA LEU A 7 -26.69 23.92 -0.40
C LEU A 7 -26.74 22.59 0.35
N LEU A 8 -27.68 22.43 1.29
CA LEU A 8 -27.92 21.15 1.99
C LEU A 8 -28.31 20.05 1.01
N LYS A 9 -29.20 20.34 0.05
CA LYS A 9 -29.61 19.37 -0.97
C LYS A 9 -28.45 18.96 -1.86
N GLN A 10 -27.62 19.92 -2.30
CA GLN A 10 -26.42 19.64 -3.10
C GLN A 10 -25.41 18.79 -2.33
N TYR A 11 -25.15 19.12 -1.06
CA TYR A 11 -24.27 18.34 -0.19
C TYR A 11 -24.77 16.90 0.00
N GLN A 12 -26.07 16.72 0.29
CA GLN A 12 -26.67 15.39 0.42
C GLN A 12 -26.65 14.60 -0.90
N THR A 13 -26.86 15.25 -2.04
CA THR A 13 -26.73 14.63 -3.36
C THR A 13 -25.30 14.19 -3.63
N HIS A 14 -24.29 15.00 -3.29
CA HIS A 14 -22.88 14.62 -3.40
C HIS A 14 -22.52 13.44 -2.50
N LEU A 15 -22.98 13.42 -1.25
CA LEU A 15 -22.79 12.28 -0.34
C LEU A 15 -23.46 11.01 -0.86
N LYS A 16 -24.70 11.08 -1.36
CA LYS A 16 -25.38 9.93 -1.99
C LYS A 16 -24.65 9.44 -3.23
N LYS A 17 -24.13 10.37 -4.05
CA LYS A 17 -23.36 10.02 -5.25
C LYS A 17 -22.05 9.32 -4.88
N GLN A 18 -21.33 9.82 -3.87
CA GLN A 18 -20.14 9.15 -3.31
C GLN A 18 -20.49 7.76 -2.75
N ALA A 19 -21.57 7.64 -1.97
CA ALA A 19 -22.05 6.34 -1.47
C ALA A 19 -22.43 5.36 -2.59
N SER A 20 -22.98 5.84 -3.72
CA SER A 20 -23.34 4.98 -4.85
C SER A 20 -22.16 4.44 -5.66
N TYR A 21 -20.96 5.02 -5.51
CA TYR A 21 -19.74 4.47 -6.09
C TYR A 21 -19.10 3.38 -5.20
N ILE A 22 -19.51 3.28 -3.93
CA ILE A 22 -19.06 2.23 -3.01
C ILE A 22 -19.98 1.02 -3.22
N VAL A 23 -19.59 0.13 -4.15
CA VAL A 23 -20.25 -1.17 -4.31
C VAL A 23 -19.67 -2.12 -3.26
N GLU A 24 -20.30 -2.20 -2.09
CA GLU A 24 -19.95 -3.22 -1.11
C GLU A 24 -20.39 -4.60 -1.61
N GLY A 25 -19.43 -5.40 -2.07
CA GLY A 25 -19.68 -6.79 -2.41
C GLY A 25 -20.13 -7.60 -1.19
N ASN A 26 -21.13 -8.46 -1.38
CA ASN A 26 -21.52 -9.44 -0.37
C ASN A 26 -20.42 -10.51 -0.20
N ALA A 27 -20.58 -11.42 0.78
CA ALA A 27 -19.56 -12.43 1.05
C ALA A 27 -19.26 -13.34 -0.16
N GLU A 28 -20.26 -13.60 -0.99
CA GLU A 28 -20.14 -14.43 -2.19
C GLU A 28 -19.37 -13.70 -3.30
N SER A 29 -19.75 -12.46 -3.62
CA SER A 29 -19.07 -11.67 -4.65
C SER A 29 -17.62 -11.36 -4.26
N LYS A 30 -17.34 -11.14 -2.97
CA LYS A 30 -15.97 -11.02 -2.43
C LYS A 30 -15.16 -12.31 -2.61
N ARG A 31 -15.77 -13.49 -2.38
CA ARG A 31 -15.11 -14.78 -2.63
C ARG A 31 -14.84 -15.00 -4.11
N ALA A 32 -15.81 -14.72 -4.97
CA ALA A 32 -15.68 -14.85 -6.42
C ALA A 32 -14.57 -13.93 -6.96
N LEU A 33 -14.53 -12.67 -6.54
CA LEU A 33 -13.48 -11.73 -6.92
C LEU A 33 -12.09 -12.21 -6.47
N ARG A 34 -11.97 -12.70 -5.23
CA ARG A 34 -10.70 -13.25 -4.71
C ARG A 34 -10.23 -14.46 -5.52
N GLN A 35 -11.15 -15.33 -5.93
CA GLN A 35 -10.81 -16.48 -6.78
C GLN A 35 -10.37 -16.01 -8.17
N HIS A 36 -11.14 -15.13 -8.79
CA HIS A 36 -10.81 -14.56 -10.11
C HIS A 36 -9.42 -13.91 -10.12
N ASN A 37 -9.11 -13.08 -9.12
CA ASN A 37 -7.80 -12.43 -9.02
C ASN A 37 -6.65 -13.45 -8.89
N ARG A 38 -6.85 -14.54 -8.14
CA ARG A 38 -5.85 -15.62 -8.03
C ARG A 38 -5.65 -16.36 -9.35
N GLU A 39 -6.69 -16.53 -10.15
CA GLU A 39 -6.61 -17.17 -11.46
C GLU A 39 -5.88 -16.27 -12.46
N GLN A 40 -6.18 -14.97 -12.47
CA GLN A 40 -5.47 -13.96 -13.27
C GLN A 40 -3.97 -13.99 -12.98
N ILE A 41 -3.55 -13.98 -11.71
CA ILE A 41 -2.14 -14.10 -11.33
C ILE A 41 -1.47 -15.35 -11.91
N LYS A 42 -2.16 -16.50 -11.96
CA LYS A 42 -1.61 -17.73 -12.53
C LYS A 42 -1.49 -17.68 -14.06
N GLN A 43 -2.37 -16.94 -14.71
CA GLN A 43 -2.43 -16.82 -16.17
C GLN A 43 -1.39 -15.84 -16.73
N HIS A 44 -0.84 -14.97 -15.87
CA HIS A 44 0.08 -13.90 -16.28
C HIS A 44 1.47 -14.02 -15.62
N PRO A 45 2.25 -15.09 -15.91
CA PRO A 45 3.60 -15.25 -15.36
C PRO A 45 4.55 -14.09 -15.76
N GLU A 46 4.29 -13.41 -16.88
CA GLU A 46 5.03 -12.24 -17.35
C GLU A 46 4.93 -11.03 -16.42
N TRP A 47 3.90 -10.95 -15.57
CA TRP A 47 3.80 -9.91 -14.54
C TRP A 47 4.85 -10.07 -13.46
N PHE A 48 5.52 -11.22 -13.37
CA PHE A 48 6.56 -11.48 -12.38
C PHE A 48 7.91 -11.49 -13.08
N PRO A 49 8.57 -10.31 -13.23
CA PRO A 49 9.96 -10.32 -13.65
C PRO A 49 10.74 -11.21 -12.67
N ALA A 50 11.69 -11.98 -13.20
CA ALA A 50 12.60 -12.79 -12.39
C ALA A 50 13.10 -11.95 -11.20
N PRO A 51 13.28 -12.55 -10.01
CA PRO A 51 13.75 -11.81 -8.85
C PRO A 51 14.95 -10.95 -9.26
N LEU A 52 14.88 -9.64 -8.96
CA LEU A 52 15.97 -8.69 -9.23
C LEU A 52 17.28 -9.39 -8.90
N LYS A 53 18.11 -9.60 -9.93
CA LYS A 53 19.31 -10.41 -9.76
C LYS A 53 20.21 -9.66 -8.78
N ALA A 54 20.97 -10.37 -7.95
CA ALA A 54 21.97 -9.71 -7.10
C ALA A 54 22.98 -8.85 -7.91
N SER A 55 23.08 -9.09 -9.23
CA SER A 55 23.85 -8.31 -10.19
C SER A 55 23.19 -7.01 -10.68
N ASP A 56 21.95 -6.72 -10.28
CA ASP A 56 21.36 -5.40 -10.52
C ASP A 56 22.21 -4.39 -9.75
N ARG A 57 22.88 -3.47 -10.47
CA ARG A 57 23.79 -2.49 -9.87
C ARG A 57 23.16 -1.70 -8.71
N ARG A 58 21.84 -1.53 -8.73
CA ARG A 58 21.06 -0.91 -7.65
C ARG A 58 21.06 -1.71 -6.35
N TRP A 59 21.06 -3.06 -6.40
CA TRP A 59 21.21 -3.92 -5.23
C TRP A 59 22.65 -4.02 -4.74
N GLN A 60 23.64 -4.05 -5.65
CA GLN A 60 25.05 -4.06 -5.28
C GLN A 60 25.41 -2.79 -4.50
N ALA A 61 24.95 -1.63 -4.96
CA ALA A 61 25.16 -0.36 -4.27
C ALA A 61 24.51 -0.28 -2.86
N LEU A 62 23.45 -1.04 -2.59
CA LEU A 62 22.82 -1.10 -1.26
C LEU A 62 23.50 -2.11 -0.34
N ALA A 63 23.91 -3.26 -0.89
CA ALA A 63 24.59 -4.31 -0.14
C ALA A 63 26.03 -3.91 0.26
N GLU A 64 26.69 -3.10 -0.57
CA GLU A 64 28.06 -2.63 -0.34
C GLU A 64 28.14 -1.45 0.64
N ASN A 65 27.07 -0.69 0.82
CA ASN A 65 27.02 0.50 1.69
C ASN A 65 26.62 0.19 3.15
N ASN A 66 27.02 -0.97 3.67
CA ASN A 66 26.69 -1.39 5.03
C ASN A 66 27.45 -0.64 6.15
N HIS A 67 28.14 0.47 5.82
CA HIS A 67 28.90 1.29 6.77
C HIS A 67 29.00 2.77 6.30
N PHE A 68 27.93 3.56 6.41
CA PHE A 68 28.06 5.02 6.64
C PHE A 68 26.74 5.66 7.09
N LEU A 69 26.81 6.51 8.12
CA LEU A 69 25.67 7.28 8.66
C LEU A 69 25.50 8.59 7.86
N SER A 70 24.51 8.68 6.95
CA SER A 70 24.00 9.96 6.43
C SER A 70 22.57 9.83 5.88
N SER A 71 21.88 10.99 5.78
CA SER A 71 20.53 11.18 5.20
C SER A 71 20.34 10.56 3.80
N ASP A 72 21.43 10.32 3.07
CA ASP A 72 21.40 9.75 1.71
C ASP A 72 21.01 8.27 1.72
N HIS A 73 21.35 7.54 2.79
CA HIS A 73 20.98 6.13 2.92
C HIS A 73 19.47 5.95 3.16
N LEU A 74 18.85 6.78 4.00
CA LEU A 74 17.40 6.73 4.22
C LEU A 74 16.63 7.09 2.94
N HIS A 75 17.09 8.09 2.21
CA HIS A 75 16.53 8.41 0.89
C HIS A 75 16.65 7.21 -0.06
N ASN A 76 17.80 6.52 -0.07
CA ASN A 76 18.02 5.33 -0.89
C ASN A 76 17.10 4.15 -0.49
N ILE A 77 16.91 3.88 0.81
CA ILE A 77 15.99 2.83 1.29
C ILE A 77 14.55 3.13 0.85
N THR A 78 14.11 4.38 1.01
CA THR A 78 12.77 4.81 0.62
C THR A 78 12.55 4.63 -0.87
N GLU A 79 13.46 5.10 -1.72
CA GLU A 79 13.30 4.95 -3.17
C GLU A 79 13.39 3.49 -3.63
N VAL A 80 14.16 2.64 -2.93
CA VAL A 80 14.17 1.20 -3.19
C VAL A 80 12.86 0.54 -2.81
N ALA A 81 12.28 0.88 -1.65
CA ALA A 81 10.95 0.42 -1.28
C ALA A 81 9.94 0.83 -2.35
N ILE A 82 9.92 2.11 -2.72
CA ILE A 82 8.96 2.64 -3.69
C ILE A 82 9.14 1.98 -5.05
N HIS A 83 10.37 1.80 -5.53
CA HIS A 83 10.61 1.07 -6.78
C HIS A 83 10.05 -0.37 -6.72
N ARG A 84 10.21 -1.07 -5.59
CA ARG A 84 9.65 -2.42 -5.40
C ARG A 84 8.11 -2.41 -5.42
N LEU A 85 7.48 -1.36 -4.89
CA LEU A 85 6.03 -1.14 -4.93
C LEU A 85 5.56 -0.86 -6.36
N GLU A 86 6.22 0.07 -7.07
CA GLU A 86 5.91 0.46 -8.46
C GLU A 86 5.96 -0.72 -9.44
N GLN A 87 6.90 -1.65 -9.25
CA GLN A 87 6.96 -2.90 -10.02
C GLN A 87 5.74 -3.82 -9.86
N GLN A 88 4.87 -3.55 -8.89
CA GLN A 88 3.63 -4.29 -8.66
C GLN A 88 2.39 -3.57 -9.19
N LEU A 89 2.52 -2.36 -9.73
CA LEU A 89 1.40 -1.60 -10.30
C LEU A 89 0.68 -2.40 -11.39
N GLY A 90 -0.66 -2.29 -11.40
CA GLY A 90 -1.53 -2.96 -12.35
C GLY A 90 -1.84 -4.44 -12.02
N LYS A 91 -1.22 -5.02 -10.99
CA LYS A 91 -1.51 -6.40 -10.57
C LYS A 91 -2.77 -6.46 -9.70
N PRO A 92 -3.59 -7.51 -9.83
CA PRO A 92 -4.82 -7.62 -9.06
C PRO A 92 -4.53 -7.90 -7.57
N TYR A 93 -5.36 -7.32 -6.69
CA TYR A 93 -5.35 -7.58 -5.25
C TYR A 93 -5.60 -9.06 -4.95
N VAL A 94 -4.78 -9.64 -4.06
CA VAL A 94 -4.94 -11.00 -3.57
C VAL A 94 -4.90 -11.01 -2.05
N TRP A 95 -6.07 -11.23 -1.43
CA TRP A 95 -6.21 -11.37 0.02
C TRP A 95 -5.21 -12.38 0.61
N GLY A 96 -4.42 -11.97 1.60
CA GLY A 96 -3.38 -12.77 2.23
C GLY A 96 -2.04 -12.81 1.47
N GLY A 97 -1.96 -12.24 0.27
CA GLY A 97 -0.79 -12.30 -0.60
C GLY A 97 0.39 -11.47 -0.07
N THR A 98 1.62 -12.00 -0.22
CA THR A 98 2.87 -11.37 0.26
C THR A 98 4.03 -11.51 -0.72
N ARG A 99 3.77 -11.97 -1.94
CA ARG A 99 4.82 -12.35 -2.88
C ARG A 99 4.43 -11.94 -4.30
N PRO A 100 5.40 -11.48 -5.13
CA PRO A 100 5.12 -11.11 -6.50
C PRO A 100 4.34 -12.21 -7.23
N ASP A 101 4.84 -13.45 -7.23
CA ASP A 101 4.28 -14.61 -7.95
C ASP A 101 2.92 -15.12 -7.43
N LYS A 102 2.41 -14.55 -6.33
CA LYS A 102 1.12 -14.95 -5.72
C LYS A 102 0.17 -13.77 -5.54
N GLY A 103 0.58 -12.56 -5.91
CA GLY A 103 -0.13 -11.32 -5.63
C GLY A 103 0.04 -10.85 -4.19
N PHE A 104 -0.53 -9.67 -3.91
CA PHE A 104 -0.41 -8.97 -2.64
C PHE A 104 -1.77 -8.56 -2.10
N ASP A 105 -1.90 -8.49 -0.78
CA ASP A 105 -2.85 -7.56 -0.17
C ASP A 105 -2.14 -6.25 0.24
N CYS A 106 -2.91 -5.27 0.72
CA CYS A 106 -2.41 -3.94 1.06
C CYS A 106 -1.17 -4.00 1.98
N SER A 107 -1.30 -4.67 3.12
CA SER A 107 -0.20 -4.87 4.07
C SER A 107 0.89 -5.82 3.59
N GLY A 108 0.56 -6.79 2.75
CA GLY A 108 1.49 -7.75 2.18
C GLY A 108 2.42 -7.12 1.14
N LEU A 109 1.93 -6.13 0.39
CA LEU A 109 2.71 -5.33 -0.53
C LEU A 109 3.78 -4.52 0.23
N VAL A 110 3.37 -3.82 1.29
CA VAL A 110 4.30 -3.06 2.16
C VAL A 110 5.28 -4.00 2.87
N PHE A 111 4.79 -5.10 3.42
CA PHE A 111 5.63 -6.13 4.04
C PHE A 111 6.74 -6.60 3.10
N TYR A 112 6.42 -6.91 1.84
CA TYR A 112 7.39 -7.32 0.83
C TYR A 112 8.38 -6.22 0.44
N ALA A 113 7.90 -4.99 0.26
CA ALA A 113 8.74 -3.87 -0.17
C ALA A 113 9.80 -3.52 0.89
N TYR A 114 9.41 -3.48 2.17
CA TYR A 114 10.24 -2.96 3.26
C TYR A 114 11.02 -4.04 4.03
N ASN A 115 10.47 -5.22 4.31
CA ASN A 115 11.13 -6.16 5.24
C ASN A 115 12.44 -6.78 4.73
N LYS A 116 12.75 -6.68 3.43
CA LYS A 116 14.06 -7.08 2.91
C LYS A 116 15.15 -6.03 3.11
N ILE A 117 14.77 -4.77 3.28
CA ILE A 117 15.69 -3.63 3.32
C ILE A 117 15.76 -2.96 4.69
N LEU A 118 14.70 -3.05 5.51
CA LEU A 118 14.70 -2.55 6.88
C LEU A 118 15.37 -3.54 7.85
N GLU A 119 16.17 -2.99 8.76
CA GLU A 119 16.71 -3.71 9.91
C GLU A 119 15.59 -4.19 10.84
N ALA A 120 14.69 -3.27 11.22
CA ALA A 120 13.50 -3.57 12.00
C ALA A 120 12.41 -4.15 11.09
N LYS A 121 11.88 -5.34 11.45
CA LYS A 121 10.81 -5.97 10.68
C LYS A 121 9.47 -5.35 11.04
N LEU A 122 8.73 -4.98 10.00
CA LEU A 122 7.33 -4.62 10.07
C LEU A 122 6.49 -5.89 10.29
N PRO A 123 5.44 -5.82 11.13
CA PRO A 123 4.49 -6.90 11.31
C PRO A 123 3.67 -7.15 10.04
N ARG A 124 2.86 -8.23 10.00
CA ARG A 124 2.21 -8.68 8.76
C ARG A 124 0.97 -7.87 8.39
N THR A 125 0.20 -7.41 9.37
CA THR A 125 -1.11 -6.79 9.12
C THR A 125 -1.06 -5.26 9.23
N ALA A 126 -1.97 -4.59 8.51
CA ALA A 126 -2.10 -3.13 8.57
C ALA A 126 -2.34 -2.64 10.01
N ASN A 127 -3.20 -3.34 10.77
CA ASN A 127 -3.50 -2.98 12.15
C ASN A 127 -2.30 -3.14 13.10
N GLU A 128 -1.47 -4.16 12.93
CA GLU A 128 -0.25 -4.30 13.73
C GLU A 128 0.78 -3.23 13.37
N MET A 129 0.90 -2.87 12.08
CA MET A 129 1.80 -1.80 11.64
C MET A 129 1.33 -0.43 12.16
N TYR A 130 0.02 -0.18 12.19
CA TYR A 130 -0.56 1.03 12.78
C TYR A 130 -0.24 1.17 14.28
N HIS A 131 -0.24 0.05 15.02
CA HIS A 131 0.10 0.01 16.45
C HIS A 131 1.60 -0.27 16.70
N TYR A 132 2.45 -0.13 15.69
CA TYR A 132 3.87 -0.50 15.81
C TYR A 132 4.62 0.50 16.70
N ARG A 133 4.98 0.06 17.91
CA ARG A 133 5.57 0.91 18.95
C ARG A 133 6.89 1.59 18.59
N ARG A 134 7.60 1.09 17.56
CA ARG A 134 8.86 1.67 17.06
C ARG A 134 8.63 2.69 15.95
N ALA A 135 7.40 2.84 15.46
CA ALA A 135 7.06 3.87 14.47
C ALA A 135 6.91 5.24 15.14
N THR A 136 7.24 6.29 14.38
CA THR A 136 6.93 7.66 14.75
C THR A 136 5.63 8.07 14.07
N ILE A 137 4.74 8.72 14.81
CA ILE A 137 3.50 9.26 14.24
C ILE A 137 3.84 10.52 13.45
N VAL A 138 3.42 10.57 12.19
CA VAL A 138 3.61 11.70 11.29
C VAL A 138 2.29 12.48 11.20
N ALA A 139 2.36 13.81 11.38
CA ALA A 139 1.19 14.67 11.21
C ALA A 139 0.88 14.86 9.72
N ASN A 140 -0.40 15.12 9.38
CA ASN A 140 -0.82 15.24 7.98
C ASN A 140 -0.07 16.32 7.18
N ASN A 141 0.34 17.40 7.83
CA ASN A 141 1.12 18.49 7.26
C ASN A 141 2.62 18.18 7.14
N ASP A 142 3.09 17.09 7.74
CA ASP A 142 4.48 16.65 7.76
C ASP A 142 4.72 15.39 6.91
N LEU A 143 3.70 14.94 6.16
CA LEU A 143 3.78 13.76 5.31
C LEU A 143 4.90 13.89 4.27
N ARG A 144 5.74 12.86 4.21
CA ARG A 144 6.85 12.71 3.28
C ARG A 144 6.70 11.43 2.48
N ARG A 145 7.22 11.48 1.26
CA ARG A 145 7.33 10.29 0.40
C ARG A 145 7.96 9.14 1.19
N GLY A 146 7.31 7.97 1.18
CA GLY A 146 7.70 6.79 1.94
C GLY A 146 6.94 6.57 3.24
N ASP A 147 6.20 7.56 3.74
CA ASP A 147 5.37 7.41 4.94
C ASP A 147 4.23 6.41 4.71
N LEU A 148 3.90 5.64 5.74
CA LEU A 148 2.80 4.68 5.70
C LEU A 148 1.48 5.38 6.06
N LEU A 149 0.49 5.22 5.19
CA LEU A 149 -0.87 5.71 5.40
C LEU A 149 -1.76 4.56 5.88
N PHE A 150 -2.60 4.82 6.88
CA PHE A 150 -3.51 3.84 7.47
C PHE A 150 -4.95 4.33 7.38
N PHE A 151 -5.86 3.41 7.04
CA PHE A 151 -7.27 3.73 6.83
C PHE A 151 -8.19 2.79 7.61
N HIS A 152 -9.32 3.35 8.04
CA HIS A 152 -10.41 2.71 8.74
C HIS A 152 -11.61 2.64 7.78
N ILE A 153 -11.59 1.71 6.81
CA ILE A 153 -12.59 1.68 5.73
C ILE A 153 -13.86 0.97 6.19
N HIS A 154 -13.71 -0.21 6.82
CA HIS A 154 -14.82 -1.08 7.21
C HIS A 154 -15.03 -1.11 8.73
N SER A 155 -14.01 -0.77 9.52
CA SER A 155 -14.09 -0.67 10.98
C SER A 155 -13.55 0.66 11.47
N ARG A 156 -14.21 1.24 12.49
CA ARG A 156 -13.73 2.44 13.18
C ARG A 156 -12.62 2.16 14.19
N GLU A 157 -12.42 0.90 14.56
CA GLU A 157 -11.50 0.51 15.63
C GLU A 157 -10.19 -0.07 15.08
N ILE A 158 -10.23 -0.63 13.87
CA ILE A 158 -9.14 -1.41 13.28
C ILE A 158 -8.70 -0.73 12.00
N ALA A 159 -7.40 -0.49 11.86
CA ALA A 159 -6.83 -0.08 10.58
C ALA A 159 -6.85 -1.29 9.64
N ASP A 160 -7.80 -1.31 8.70
CA ASP A 160 -8.09 -2.45 7.83
C ASP A 160 -7.54 -2.29 6.41
N HIS A 161 -6.95 -1.12 6.12
CA HIS A 161 -6.32 -0.84 4.84
C HIS A 161 -5.13 0.10 5.00
N MET A 162 -4.20 0.06 4.05
CA MET A 162 -2.98 0.87 4.10
C MET A 162 -2.33 1.10 2.73
N GLY A 163 -1.50 2.12 2.66
CA GLY A 163 -0.69 2.44 1.49
C GLY A 163 0.60 3.18 1.85
N VAL A 164 1.38 3.57 0.84
CA VAL A 164 2.63 4.32 1.00
C VAL A 164 2.52 5.65 0.28
N TYR A 165 2.73 6.75 0.99
CA TYR A 165 2.65 8.09 0.45
C TYR A 165 3.77 8.34 -0.58
N LEU A 166 3.41 8.89 -1.74
CA LEU A 166 4.34 9.17 -2.84
C LEU A 166 4.74 10.65 -2.93
N GLY A 167 4.05 11.53 -2.19
CA GLY A 167 4.09 12.98 -2.38
C GLY A 167 2.84 13.50 -3.08
N ASP A 168 2.61 14.81 -3.06
CA ASP A 168 1.57 15.50 -3.83
C ASP A 168 0.15 14.94 -3.70
N GLY A 169 -0.21 14.43 -2.52
CA GLY A 169 -1.52 13.83 -2.27
C GLY A 169 -1.72 12.44 -2.92
N GLN A 170 -0.66 11.84 -3.45
CA GLN A 170 -0.67 10.53 -4.09
C GLN A 170 -0.08 9.45 -3.17
N PHE A 171 -0.55 8.21 -3.33
CA PHE A 171 -0.04 7.06 -2.60
C PHE A 171 -0.20 5.78 -3.43
N ILE A 172 0.60 4.77 -3.11
CA ILE A 172 0.55 3.44 -3.74
C ILE A 172 0.01 2.40 -2.75
N GLU A 173 -0.82 1.51 -3.25
CA GLU A 173 -1.45 0.43 -2.50
C GLU A 173 -1.71 -0.78 -3.39
N SER A 174 -2.08 -1.90 -2.77
CA SER A 174 -2.61 -3.07 -3.46
C SER A 174 -4.09 -3.22 -3.19
#